data_AF-A0A1A3NYL2-F1
#
_entry.id   AF-A0A1A3NYL2-F1
#
_cell.length_a   1.000
_cell.length_b   1.000
_cell.length_c   1.000
_cell.angle_alpha   90.00
_cell.angle_beta   90.00
_cell.angle_gamma   90.00
#
_symmetry.space_group_name_H-M   'P 1'
#
loop_
_entity.id
_entity.type
_entity.pdbx_description
1 polymer ?
#
loop_
_entity_poly.entity_id
_entity_poly.type
_entity_poly.pdbx_seq_one_letter_code
_entity_poly.pdbx_strand_id
1 'polypeptide(L)'
;MHTRLMSCSTWVGWDIVHAAEDFSVLAGVLAGFVIASAAILFASAGRYVPNTLALFASGVPALALSSYLFSAIAGTAEEVTEIKTPNVVMQFISDAETHVQSDRCAQIWSQSLIAIAMLLIGGAVLLCGLGWTLVSYIEDFRATLLLKRAEYRTVEREAQELGLDPNADLKKPGAYSSPEKFKNAIRSRSILLISLNGWLFCAAIPTAAALLICANRAYIKAFTDDPVLRRRLIFVVSLIGLYVIFRSLYIIVLRTLDARRSITSQQARNAESEKVTTQTSGFQRMLDTGLIIFAVTVAAWLAGYADPCLTNFGSNCHASDCTKIAIGIFVISAVIIGIHALYRLINDVGEETYRKWPTRPGVDATSSFTEESDRFKEGRLTATTYSIVLLSIAGTIFAALLMQKPLRFDIRTYSTMFLGGFYPSVILLGLSRSVAASRNAYRIPFWMNRDTVNKNICRARRCWWTVCNWLP
;
A
#
# COMPACT_ATOMS: atom_id res chain seq x y z
N MET A 1 -10.34 -37.49 -28.11
CA MET A 1 -11.08 -36.24 -28.29
C MET A 1 -10.65 -35.29 -27.19
N HIS A 2 -9.82 -34.29 -27.49
CA HIS A 2 -9.53 -33.21 -26.54
C HIS A 2 -10.64 -32.17 -26.68
N THR A 3 -11.51 -32.10 -25.68
CA THR A 3 -12.40 -30.96 -25.47
C THR A 3 -11.54 -29.70 -25.37
N ARG A 4 -11.53 -28.88 -26.43
CA ARG A 4 -10.90 -27.56 -26.38
C ARG A 4 -11.78 -26.68 -25.50
N LEU A 5 -11.41 -26.58 -24.23
CA LEU A 5 -11.91 -25.53 -23.34
C LEU A 5 -11.67 -24.17 -24.02
N MET A 6 -12.65 -23.28 -23.89
CA MET A 6 -12.64 -21.95 -24.47
C MET A 6 -11.51 -21.13 -23.80
N SER A 7 -10.29 -21.22 -24.32
CA SER A 7 -9.16 -20.54 -23.70
C SER A 7 -9.20 -19.07 -24.09
N CYS A 8 -9.46 -18.17 -23.14
CA CYS A 8 -9.12 -16.76 -23.26
C CYS A 8 -7.63 -16.56 -22.95
N SER A 9 -6.81 -17.49 -23.45
CA SER A 9 -5.39 -17.53 -23.22
C SER A 9 -4.72 -16.39 -23.96
N THR A 10 -3.78 -15.74 -23.29
CA THR A 10 -2.81 -14.93 -24.01
C THR A 10 -1.89 -15.84 -24.81
N TRP A 11 -1.18 -15.27 -25.79
CA TRP A 11 -0.07 -15.89 -26.52
C TRP A 11 1.02 -16.53 -25.62
N VAL A 12 1.01 -16.25 -24.32
CA VAL A 12 1.97 -16.73 -23.31
C VAL A 12 1.45 -17.97 -22.56
N GLY A 13 0.30 -18.54 -22.96
CA GLY A 13 -0.28 -19.72 -22.32
C GLY A 13 -0.91 -19.45 -20.95
N TRP A 14 -1.05 -18.19 -20.55
CA TRP A 14 -1.77 -17.82 -19.33
C TRP A 14 -3.26 -17.68 -19.64
N ASP A 15 -4.08 -18.50 -18.99
CA ASP A 15 -5.54 -18.45 -19.05
C ASP A 15 -6.11 -17.76 -17.80
N ILE A 16 -6.77 -16.63 -18.03
CA ILE A 16 -7.34 -15.82 -16.96
C ILE A 16 -8.52 -16.50 -16.28
N VAL A 17 -9.23 -17.39 -16.99
CA VAL A 17 -10.39 -18.09 -16.44
C VAL A 17 -9.94 -19.08 -15.37
N HIS A 18 -8.86 -19.81 -15.63
CA HIS A 18 -8.29 -20.75 -14.66
C HIS A 18 -7.63 -20.03 -13.47
N ALA A 19 -6.90 -18.94 -13.73
CA ALA A 19 -6.28 -18.14 -12.66
C ALA A 19 -7.30 -17.39 -11.79
N ALA A 20 -8.53 -17.18 -12.27
CA ALA A 20 -9.56 -16.48 -11.52
C ALA A 20 -9.97 -17.25 -10.25
N GLU A 21 -9.96 -18.57 -10.26
CA GLU A 21 -10.26 -19.39 -9.08
C GLU A 21 -9.27 -19.08 -7.92
N ASP A 22 -7.97 -19.15 -8.21
CA ASP A 22 -6.91 -18.86 -7.25
C ASP A 22 -6.99 -17.42 -6.73
N PHE A 23 -7.25 -16.45 -7.61
CA PHE A 23 -7.37 -15.05 -7.22
C PHE A 23 -8.64 -14.78 -6.40
N SER A 24 -9.73 -15.50 -6.64
CA SER A 24 -10.95 -15.42 -5.84
C SER A 24 -10.69 -15.84 -4.40
N VAL A 25 -10.01 -16.98 -4.21
CA VAL A 25 -9.64 -17.50 -2.89
C VAL A 25 -8.71 -16.53 -2.17
N LEU A 26 -7.66 -16.07 -2.85
CA LEU A 26 -6.71 -15.10 -2.28
C LEU A 26 -7.42 -13.81 -1.83
N ALA A 27 -8.30 -13.26 -2.67
CA ALA A 27 -9.07 -12.07 -2.36
C ALA A 27 -9.97 -12.27 -1.12
N GLY A 28 -10.64 -13.42 -1.03
CA GLY A 28 -11.47 -13.79 0.12
C GLY A 28 -10.69 -13.90 1.42
N VAL A 29 -9.53 -14.57 1.39
CA VAL A 29 -8.63 -14.70 2.56
C VAL A 29 -8.12 -13.33 3.02
N LEU A 30 -7.70 -12.48 2.10
CA LEU A 30 -7.26 -11.13 2.43
C LEU A 30 -8.41 -10.30 3.03
N ALA A 31 -9.63 -10.43 2.51
CA ALA A 31 -10.81 -9.76 3.06
C ALA A 31 -11.07 -10.21 4.52
N GLY A 32 -11.03 -11.52 4.78
CA GLY A 32 -11.16 -12.07 6.14
C GLY A 32 -10.09 -11.54 7.08
N PHE A 33 -8.85 -11.43 6.61
CA PHE A 33 -7.74 -10.88 7.40
C PHE A 33 -7.93 -9.38 7.71
N VAL A 34 -8.45 -8.58 6.77
CA VAL A 34 -8.82 -7.17 7.02
C VAL A 34 -9.90 -7.07 8.09
N ILE A 35 -10.94 -7.90 8.01
CA ILE A 35 -12.04 -7.93 9.00
C ILE A 35 -11.51 -8.30 10.39
N ALA A 36 -10.68 -9.35 10.49
CA ALA A 36 -10.06 -9.76 11.75
C ALA A 36 -9.18 -8.65 12.33
N SER A 37 -8.38 -7.98 11.50
CA SER A 37 -7.54 -6.84 11.92
C SER A 37 -8.37 -5.67 12.45
N ALA A 38 -9.49 -5.35 11.79
CA ALA A 38 -10.43 -4.33 12.23
C ALA A 38 -11.11 -4.71 13.55
N ALA A 39 -11.51 -5.98 13.72
CA ALA A 39 -12.11 -6.48 14.95
C ALA A 39 -11.14 -6.41 16.14
N ILE A 40 -9.87 -6.76 15.94
CA ILE A 40 -8.82 -6.64 16.98
C ILE A 40 -8.63 -5.17 17.39
N LEU A 41 -8.65 -4.24 16.43
CA LEU A 41 -8.60 -2.82 16.74
C LEU A 41 -9.80 -2.37 17.58
N PHE A 42 -11.02 -2.80 17.23
CA PHE A 42 -12.22 -2.51 18.00
C PHE A 42 -12.18 -3.09 19.42
N ALA A 43 -11.72 -4.32 19.56
CA ALA A 43 -11.64 -5.00 20.85
C ALA A 43 -10.59 -4.36 21.79
N SER A 44 -9.61 -3.64 21.25
CA SER A 44 -8.65 -2.90 22.06
C SER A 44 -9.28 -1.62 22.63
N ALA A 45 -9.93 -1.76 23.79
CA ALA A 45 -10.80 -0.80 24.48
C ALA A 45 -10.25 0.63 24.74
N GLY A 46 -9.01 0.93 24.38
CA GLY A 46 -8.40 2.26 24.50
C GLY A 46 -7.87 2.87 23.19
N ARG A 47 -7.97 2.18 22.04
CA ARG A 47 -7.20 2.51 20.82
C ARG A 47 -8.07 2.85 19.62
N TYR A 48 -9.11 3.64 19.84
CA TYR A 48 -9.96 4.09 18.74
C TYR A 48 -9.21 5.08 17.84
N VAL A 49 -8.72 4.59 16.69
CA VAL A 49 -8.15 5.41 15.62
C VAL A 49 -9.09 5.35 14.41
N PRO A 50 -10.03 6.30 14.29
CA PRO A 50 -11.11 6.24 13.29
C PRO A 50 -10.56 6.17 11.85
N ASN A 51 -9.41 6.79 11.60
CA ASN A 51 -8.79 6.81 10.27
C ASN A 51 -8.28 5.43 9.84
N THR A 52 -7.65 4.68 10.74
CA THR A 52 -7.14 3.33 10.46
C THR A 52 -8.31 2.37 10.28
N LEU A 53 -9.35 2.53 11.08
CA LEU A 53 -10.58 1.76 10.94
C LEU A 53 -11.27 2.04 9.61
N ALA A 54 -11.39 3.31 9.21
CA ALA A 54 -11.94 3.70 7.92
C ALA A 54 -11.12 3.12 6.76
N LEU A 55 -9.80 3.05 6.91
CA LEU A 55 -8.91 2.42 5.93
C LEU A 55 -9.22 0.94 5.77
N PHE A 56 -9.29 0.18 6.86
CA PHE A 56 -9.70 -1.23 6.79
C PHE A 56 -11.11 -1.41 6.25
N ALA A 57 -12.07 -0.60 6.72
CA ALA A 57 -13.45 -0.64 6.25
C ALA A 57 -13.57 -0.37 4.74
N SER A 58 -12.69 0.46 4.16
CA SER A 58 -12.63 0.67 2.71
C SER A 58 -11.99 -0.49 1.94
N GLY A 59 -11.06 -1.24 2.57
CA GLY A 59 -10.41 -2.40 1.96
C GLY A 59 -11.33 -3.62 1.86
N VAL A 60 -12.25 -3.82 2.82
CA VAL A 60 -13.21 -4.93 2.83
C VAL A 60 -14.03 -5.01 1.54
N PRO A 61 -14.77 -3.97 1.10
CA PRO A 61 -15.56 -4.05 -0.12
C PRO A 61 -14.68 -4.23 -1.35
N ALA A 62 -13.48 -3.62 -1.40
CA ALA A 62 -12.57 -3.83 -2.53
C ALA A 62 -12.17 -5.32 -2.67
N LEU A 63 -11.77 -5.97 -1.56
CA LEU A 63 -11.36 -7.37 -1.58
C LEU A 63 -12.55 -8.32 -1.79
N ALA A 64 -13.66 -8.11 -1.08
CA ALA A 64 -14.85 -8.94 -1.22
C ALA A 64 -15.45 -8.88 -2.63
N LEU A 65 -15.53 -7.68 -3.22
CA LEU A 65 -16.03 -7.51 -4.58
C LEU A 65 -15.04 -8.04 -5.62
N SER A 66 -13.72 -7.93 -5.37
CA SER A 66 -12.74 -8.59 -6.24
C SER A 66 -12.88 -10.11 -6.23
N SER A 67 -13.10 -10.72 -5.06
CA SER A 67 -13.35 -12.15 -4.91
C SER A 67 -14.63 -12.56 -5.66
N TYR A 68 -15.71 -11.81 -5.48
CA TYR A 68 -16.95 -12.02 -6.23
C TYR A 68 -16.74 -11.96 -7.75
N LEU A 69 -16.04 -10.94 -8.26
CA LEU A 69 -15.79 -10.82 -9.70
C LEU A 69 -14.95 -11.97 -10.25
N PHE A 70 -13.90 -12.38 -9.53
CA PHE A 70 -13.10 -13.53 -9.92
C PHE A 70 -13.90 -14.83 -9.88
N SER A 71 -14.75 -15.03 -8.88
CA SER A 71 -15.66 -16.18 -8.82
C SER A 71 -16.63 -16.20 -10.00
N ALA A 72 -17.17 -15.03 -10.39
CA ALA A 72 -18.05 -14.92 -11.55
C ALA A 72 -17.32 -15.25 -12.86
N ILE A 73 -16.06 -14.83 -13.00
CA ILE A 73 -15.22 -15.17 -14.15
C ILE A 73 -14.96 -16.69 -14.20
N ALA A 74 -14.57 -17.29 -13.08
CA ALA A 74 -14.31 -18.73 -13.00
C ALA A 74 -15.55 -19.56 -13.38
N GLY A 75 -16.76 -19.13 -12.98
CA GLY A 75 -18.01 -19.79 -13.32
C GLY A 75 -18.32 -19.82 -14.83
N THR A 76 -17.73 -18.95 -15.64
CA THR A 76 -17.91 -18.99 -17.11
C THR A 76 -17.20 -20.17 -17.79
N ALA A 77 -16.30 -20.86 -17.08
CA ALA A 77 -15.57 -22.02 -17.61
C ALA A 77 -16.46 -23.26 -17.81
N GLU A 78 -17.49 -23.42 -16.98
CA GLU A 78 -18.21 -24.69 -16.82
C GLU A 78 -19.27 -24.90 -17.93
N GLU A 79 -19.85 -23.82 -18.46
CA GLU A 79 -21.01 -23.86 -19.36
C GLU A 79 -20.68 -24.36 -20.79
N VAL A 80 -19.40 -24.47 -21.18
CA VAL A 80 -19.01 -24.74 -22.59
C VAL A 80 -18.71 -26.21 -22.87
N THR A 81 -18.81 -27.11 -21.89
CA THR A 81 -18.36 -28.50 -22.06
C THR A 81 -19.37 -29.48 -22.68
N GLU A 82 -20.61 -29.06 -22.99
CA GLU A 82 -21.65 -30.03 -23.41
C GLU A 82 -22.48 -29.63 -24.65
N ILE A 83 -21.81 -29.23 -25.74
CA ILE A 83 -22.46 -29.26 -27.07
C ILE A 83 -22.00 -30.53 -27.81
N LYS A 84 -22.73 -31.62 -27.57
CA LYS A 84 -22.58 -32.90 -28.25
C LYS A 84 -23.27 -32.84 -29.62
N THR A 85 -22.79 -31.98 -30.54
CA THR A 85 -23.38 -31.87 -31.87
C THR A 85 -22.93 -32.99 -32.81
N PRO A 86 -23.88 -33.68 -33.49
CA PRO A 86 -23.55 -34.73 -34.46
C PRO A 86 -22.94 -34.14 -35.76
N ASN A 87 -21.63 -34.37 -35.92
CA ASN A 87 -20.76 -34.50 -37.12
C ASN A 87 -21.08 -33.91 -38.53
N VAL A 88 -22.17 -33.21 -38.84
CA VAL A 88 -22.55 -33.00 -40.26
C VAL A 88 -22.44 -31.56 -40.79
N VAL A 89 -22.18 -30.53 -39.97
CA VAL A 89 -22.18 -29.12 -40.45
C VAL A 89 -20.98 -28.31 -39.93
N MET A 90 -19.74 -28.72 -40.27
CA MET A 90 -18.53 -28.09 -39.67
C MET A 90 -17.84 -27.00 -40.50
N GLN A 91 -18.25 -26.73 -41.76
CA GLN A 91 -17.42 -25.91 -42.66
C GLN A 91 -17.92 -24.47 -42.91
N PHE A 92 -19.17 -24.14 -42.61
CA PHE A 92 -19.71 -22.78 -42.78
C PHE A 92 -19.83 -21.98 -41.46
N ILE A 93 -19.48 -22.58 -40.33
CA ILE A 93 -19.60 -21.96 -38.99
C ILE A 93 -18.30 -21.26 -38.55
N SER A 94 -17.18 -21.48 -39.23
CA SER A 94 -15.85 -21.00 -38.80
C SER A 94 -15.75 -19.48 -38.64
N ASP A 95 -16.42 -18.71 -39.48
CA ASP A 95 -16.23 -17.26 -39.52
C ASP A 95 -17.19 -16.52 -38.55
N ALA A 96 -18.38 -17.07 -38.31
CA ALA A 96 -19.31 -16.51 -37.33
C ALA A 96 -18.91 -16.86 -35.88
N GLU A 97 -18.36 -18.05 -35.66
CA GLU A 97 -17.96 -18.53 -34.33
C GLU A 97 -16.71 -17.83 -33.79
N THR A 98 -15.79 -17.44 -34.68
CA THR A 98 -14.56 -16.70 -34.31
C THR A 98 -14.84 -15.29 -33.77
N HIS A 99 -15.84 -14.59 -34.32
CA HIS A 99 -16.22 -13.26 -33.82
C HIS A 99 -16.87 -13.30 -32.43
N VAL A 100 -17.76 -14.27 -32.17
CA VAL A 100 -18.46 -14.40 -30.87
C VAL A 100 -17.48 -14.76 -29.74
N GLN A 101 -16.49 -15.59 -30.02
CA GLN A 101 -15.47 -15.96 -29.03
C GLN A 101 -14.55 -14.78 -28.65
N SER A 102 -14.20 -13.94 -29.62
CA SER A 102 -13.37 -12.74 -29.37
C SER A 102 -14.06 -11.77 -28.41
N ASP A 103 -15.36 -11.52 -28.59
CA ASP A 103 -16.11 -10.59 -27.74
C ASP A 103 -16.28 -11.07 -26.30
N ARG A 104 -16.49 -12.38 -26.09
CA ARG A 104 -16.55 -12.98 -24.75
C ARG A 104 -15.21 -12.87 -24.03
N CYS A 105 -14.11 -13.19 -24.71
CA CYS A 105 -12.78 -13.05 -24.10
C CYS A 105 -12.45 -11.60 -23.77
N ALA A 106 -12.80 -10.66 -24.64
CA ALA A 106 -12.63 -9.23 -24.36
C ALA A 106 -13.41 -8.77 -23.12
N GLN A 107 -14.62 -9.30 -22.92
CA GLN A 107 -15.42 -9.05 -21.74
C GLN A 107 -14.78 -9.62 -20.48
N ILE A 108 -14.37 -10.90 -20.51
CA ILE A 108 -13.69 -11.56 -19.39
C ILE A 108 -12.44 -10.78 -18.99
N TRP A 109 -11.57 -10.46 -19.94
CA TRP A 109 -10.35 -9.67 -19.70
C TRP A 109 -10.63 -8.30 -19.09
N SER A 110 -11.72 -7.65 -19.49
CA SER A 110 -12.11 -6.35 -18.95
C SER A 110 -12.56 -6.46 -17.48
N GLN A 111 -13.37 -7.48 -17.16
CA GLN A 111 -13.80 -7.76 -15.79
C GLN A 111 -12.61 -8.15 -14.91
N SER A 112 -11.72 -9.01 -15.41
CA SER A 112 -10.53 -9.47 -14.70
C SER A 112 -9.58 -8.32 -14.38
N LEU A 113 -9.38 -7.37 -15.31
CA LEU A 113 -8.48 -6.23 -15.05
C LEU A 113 -8.98 -5.39 -13.86
N ILE A 114 -10.28 -5.17 -13.78
CA ILE A 114 -10.90 -4.42 -12.68
C ILE A 114 -10.85 -5.22 -11.38
N ALA A 115 -11.12 -6.52 -11.42
CA ALA A 115 -10.99 -7.40 -10.25
C ALA A 115 -9.55 -7.42 -9.71
N ILE A 116 -8.54 -7.51 -10.60
CA ILE A 116 -7.12 -7.40 -10.25
C ILE A 116 -6.83 -6.05 -9.60
N ALA A 117 -7.30 -4.95 -10.19
CA ALA A 117 -7.10 -3.62 -9.62
C ALA A 117 -7.68 -3.50 -8.19
N MET A 118 -8.90 -3.99 -7.97
CA MET A 118 -9.53 -4.01 -6.65
C MET A 118 -8.75 -4.89 -5.65
N LEU A 119 -8.28 -6.06 -6.07
CA LEU A 119 -7.45 -6.96 -5.26
C LEU A 119 -6.15 -6.29 -4.84
N LEU A 120 -5.45 -5.65 -5.78
CA LEU A 120 -4.17 -4.98 -5.52
C LEU A 120 -4.35 -3.77 -4.61
N ILE A 121 -5.39 -2.97 -4.81
CA ILE A 121 -5.72 -1.84 -3.92
C ILE A 121 -6.10 -2.35 -2.53
N GLY A 122 -6.97 -3.35 -2.44
CA GLY A 122 -7.37 -3.96 -1.18
C GLY A 122 -6.20 -4.56 -0.39
N GLY A 123 -5.29 -5.26 -1.08
CA GLY A 123 -4.05 -5.79 -0.49
C GLY A 123 -3.10 -4.68 -0.02
N ALA A 124 -2.95 -3.61 -0.80
CA ALA A 124 -2.16 -2.45 -0.41
C ALA A 124 -2.76 -1.76 0.83
N VAL A 125 -4.08 -1.59 0.86
CA VAL A 125 -4.84 -1.04 2.00
C VAL A 125 -4.62 -1.85 3.25
N LEU A 126 -4.65 -3.19 3.15
CA LEU A 126 -4.39 -4.07 4.28
C LEU A 126 -2.99 -3.83 4.87
N LEU A 127 -1.95 -3.89 4.05
CA LEU A 127 -0.56 -3.71 4.51
C LEU A 127 -0.32 -2.30 5.05
N CYS A 128 -0.88 -1.27 4.40
CA CYS A 128 -0.81 0.11 4.87
C CYS A 128 -1.55 0.31 6.20
N GLY A 129 -2.72 -0.34 6.35
CA GLY A 129 -3.50 -0.34 7.58
C GLY A 129 -2.74 -1.00 8.73
N LEU A 130 -2.08 -2.14 8.50
CA LEU A 130 -1.18 -2.77 9.48
C LEU A 130 -0.01 -1.86 9.85
N GLY A 131 0.57 -1.14 8.88
CA GLY A 131 1.56 -0.11 9.18
C GLY A 131 1.03 0.94 10.15
N TRP A 132 -0.22 1.38 9.98
CA TRP A 132 -0.86 2.33 10.87
C TRP A 132 -1.24 1.75 12.24
N THR A 133 -1.62 0.48 12.33
CA THR A 133 -1.88 -0.15 13.63
C THR A 133 -0.61 -0.21 14.47
N LEU A 134 0.54 -0.51 13.85
CA LEU A 134 1.85 -0.51 14.51
C LEU A 134 2.24 0.88 15.05
N VAL A 135 1.98 1.93 14.28
CA VAL A 135 2.24 3.32 14.74
C VAL A 135 1.25 3.71 15.83
N SER A 136 -0.02 3.37 15.70
CA SER A 136 -1.04 3.67 16.72
C SER A 136 -0.73 2.97 18.04
N TYR A 137 -0.27 1.71 17.96
CA TYR A 137 0.15 0.93 19.12
C TYR A 137 1.26 1.64 19.90
N ILE A 138 2.20 2.29 19.22
CA ILE A 138 3.30 2.93 19.92
C ILE A 138 2.94 4.24 20.58
N GLU A 139 2.02 5.01 19.99
CA GLU A 139 1.51 6.22 20.62
C GLU A 139 0.82 5.89 21.95
N ASP A 140 0.00 4.85 21.94
CA ASP A 140 -0.71 4.39 23.13
C ASP A 140 0.24 3.84 24.19
N PHE A 141 1.24 3.04 23.76
CA PHE A 141 2.28 2.56 24.65
C PHE A 141 3.05 3.73 25.29
N ARG A 142 3.42 4.75 24.50
CA ARG A 142 4.09 5.95 25.02
C ARG A 142 3.21 6.70 26.03
N ALA A 143 1.92 6.87 25.76
CA ALA A 143 1.00 7.54 26.67
C ALA A 143 0.85 6.79 28.00
N THR A 144 0.65 5.46 27.95
CA THR A 144 0.55 4.60 29.13
C THR A 144 1.80 4.70 30.00
N LEU A 145 2.97 4.74 29.36
CA LEU A 145 4.25 4.84 30.07
C LEU A 145 4.48 6.22 30.68
N LEU A 146 4.03 7.30 30.03
CA LEU A 146 4.09 8.65 30.61
C LEU A 146 3.16 8.78 31.82
N LEU A 147 1.96 8.19 31.78
CA LEU A 147 1.05 8.16 32.91
C LEU A 147 1.66 7.42 34.10
N LYS A 148 2.20 6.21 33.88
CA LYS A 148 2.91 5.46 34.93
C LYS A 148 4.07 6.27 35.51
N ARG A 149 4.81 7.00 34.66
CA ARG A 149 5.91 7.85 35.14
C ARG A 149 5.42 9.03 35.99
N ALA A 150 4.28 9.63 35.63
CA ALA A 150 3.67 10.70 36.42
C ALA A 150 3.25 10.18 37.80
N GLU A 151 2.63 9.00 37.85
CA GLU A 151 2.26 8.30 39.09
C GLU A 151 3.48 7.97 39.96
N TYR A 152 4.57 7.48 39.37
CA TYR A 152 5.81 7.26 40.13
C TYR A 152 6.36 8.55 40.74
N ARG A 153 6.27 9.69 40.02
CA ARG A 153 6.75 10.98 40.53
C ARG A 153 5.87 11.54 41.65
N THR A 154 4.56 11.28 41.63
CA THR A 154 3.68 11.70 42.74
C THR A 154 3.99 10.89 43.98
N VAL A 155 4.14 9.57 43.85
CA VAL A 155 4.55 8.69 44.96
C VAL A 155 5.93 9.07 45.51
N GLU A 156 6.88 9.41 44.64
CA GLU A 156 8.21 9.86 45.06
C GLU A 156 8.16 11.16 45.87
N ARG A 157 7.30 12.12 45.48
CA ARG A 157 7.10 13.37 46.23
C ARG A 157 6.43 13.13 47.58
N GLU A 158 5.41 12.28 47.63
CA GLU A 158 4.72 11.94 48.89
C GLU A 158 5.66 11.22 49.86
N ALA A 159 6.49 10.30 49.37
CA ALA A 159 7.50 9.63 50.20
C ALA A 159 8.53 10.63 50.76
N GLN A 160 8.94 11.61 49.94
CA GLN A 160 9.87 12.66 50.34
C GLN A 160 9.26 13.61 51.40
N GLU A 161 7.97 13.91 51.30
CA GLU A 161 7.23 14.71 52.31
C GLU A 161 7.12 13.97 53.65
N LEU A 162 7.07 12.64 53.64
CA LEU A 162 7.03 11.79 54.85
C LEU A 162 8.40 11.51 55.47
N GLY A 163 9.50 11.98 54.87
CA GLY A 163 10.86 11.73 55.35
C GLY A 163 11.32 10.27 55.19
N LEU A 164 10.63 9.48 54.36
CA LEU A 164 11.05 8.13 54.01
C LEU A 164 12.17 8.22 52.95
N ASP A 165 13.23 7.42 53.09
CA ASP A 165 14.27 7.35 52.07
C ASP A 165 13.71 6.62 50.82
N PRO A 166 13.46 7.33 49.70
CA PRO A 166 12.86 6.73 48.52
C PRO A 166 13.73 5.63 47.92
N ASN A 167 15.04 5.60 48.20
CA ASN A 167 15.93 4.57 47.66
C ASN A 167 15.95 3.26 48.47
N ALA A 168 15.63 3.33 49.77
CA ALA A 168 15.63 2.17 50.65
C ALA A 168 14.33 1.35 50.51
N ASP A 169 13.19 2.03 50.47
CA ASP A 169 11.87 1.37 50.55
C ASP A 169 11.19 1.11 49.19
N LEU A 170 11.56 1.84 48.12
CA LEU A 170 11.01 1.63 46.76
C LEU A 170 11.87 0.72 45.87
N LYS A 171 12.79 -0.06 46.44
CA LYS A 171 13.55 -1.11 45.74
C LYS A 171 12.66 -2.28 45.32
N LYS A 172 11.55 -2.02 44.61
CA LYS A 172 10.76 -3.04 43.94
C LYS A 172 11.61 -3.63 42.80
N PRO A 173 11.83 -4.95 42.79
CA PRO A 173 12.62 -5.62 41.75
C PRO A 173 11.89 -5.55 40.40
N GLY A 174 12.19 -4.50 39.62
CA GLY A 174 11.58 -4.28 38.30
C GLY A 174 11.40 -2.80 37.91
N ALA A 175 11.64 -1.84 38.81
CA ALA A 175 11.75 -0.44 38.43
C ALA A 175 13.00 -0.26 37.55
N TYR A 176 12.83 0.27 36.33
CA TYR A 176 13.94 0.59 35.44
C TYR A 176 14.96 1.43 36.20
N SER A 177 16.16 0.88 36.42
CA SER A 177 17.22 1.48 37.26
C SER A 177 17.77 2.80 36.72
N SER A 178 17.34 3.24 35.54
CA SER A 178 17.62 4.57 35.02
C SER A 178 16.48 5.05 34.10
N PRO A 179 15.90 6.25 34.33
CA PRO A 179 14.92 6.85 33.44
C PRO A 179 15.46 7.10 32.02
N GLU A 180 16.79 7.19 31.86
CA GLU A 180 17.43 7.38 30.56
C GLU A 180 17.42 6.09 29.73
N LYS A 181 17.72 4.92 30.34
CA LYS A 181 17.61 3.62 29.65
C LYS A 181 16.19 3.40 29.12
N PHE A 182 15.20 3.75 29.92
CA PHE A 182 13.79 3.63 29.56
C PHE A 182 13.39 4.55 28.39
N LYS A 183 13.79 5.82 28.42
CA LYS A 183 13.57 6.76 27.30
C LYS A 183 14.21 6.22 26.01
N ASN A 184 15.44 5.70 26.11
CA ASN A 184 16.18 5.13 24.98
C ASN A 184 15.46 3.90 24.41
N ALA A 185 14.91 3.02 25.25
CA ALA A 185 14.13 1.86 24.82
C ALA A 185 12.85 2.26 24.08
N ILE A 186 12.07 3.21 24.60
CA ILE A 186 10.87 3.75 23.92
C ILE A 186 11.26 4.35 22.57
N ARG A 187 12.36 5.12 22.54
CA ARG A 187 12.85 5.76 21.32
C ARG A 187 13.23 4.73 20.27
N SER A 188 14.04 3.73 20.63
CA SER A 188 14.47 2.68 19.71
C SER A 188 13.26 1.97 19.09
N ARG A 189 12.28 1.60 19.93
CA ARG A 189 11.02 1.01 19.47
C ARG A 189 10.19 1.95 18.59
N SER A 190 10.17 3.24 18.87
CA SER A 190 9.49 4.26 18.04
C SER A 190 10.08 4.38 16.67
N ILE A 191 11.40 4.44 16.61
CA ILE A 191 12.13 4.51 15.35
C ILE A 191 11.93 3.23 14.54
N LEU A 192 11.96 2.06 15.20
CA LEU A 192 11.71 0.77 14.57
C LEU A 192 10.30 0.72 13.97
N LEU A 193 9.26 0.97 14.75
CA LEU A 193 7.87 0.82 14.30
C LEU A 193 7.50 1.84 13.21
N ILE A 194 8.00 3.07 13.28
CA ILE A 194 7.84 4.06 12.22
C ILE A 194 8.60 3.63 10.96
N SER A 195 9.80 3.08 11.10
CA SER A 195 10.53 2.56 9.95
C SER A 195 9.78 1.38 9.32
N LEU A 196 9.26 0.46 10.14
CA LEU A 196 8.51 -0.72 9.69
C LEU A 196 7.24 -0.31 8.94
N ASN A 197 6.53 0.73 9.41
CA ASN A 197 5.43 1.35 8.66
C ASN A 197 5.92 1.81 7.27
N GLY A 198 6.99 2.61 7.20
CA GLY A 198 7.56 3.05 5.92
C GLY A 198 7.92 1.89 5.00
N TRP A 199 8.51 0.81 5.52
CA TRP A 199 8.83 -0.40 4.77
C TRP A 199 7.60 -1.12 4.23
N LEU A 200 6.54 -1.27 5.03
CA LEU A 200 5.29 -1.90 4.59
C LEU A 200 4.66 -1.12 3.44
N PHE A 201 4.65 0.22 3.48
CA PHE A 201 4.17 1.05 2.38
C PHE A 201 5.08 0.95 1.15
N CYS A 202 6.40 0.96 1.34
CA CYS A 202 7.39 0.79 0.26
C CYS A 202 7.31 -0.59 -0.40
N ALA A 203 6.88 -1.63 0.30
CA ALA A 203 6.64 -2.95 -0.30
C ALA A 203 5.29 -2.99 -1.01
N ALA A 204 4.22 -2.56 -0.33
CA ALA A 204 2.85 -2.70 -0.80
C ALA A 204 2.57 -1.89 -2.07
N ILE A 205 2.89 -0.60 -2.08
CA ILE A 205 2.47 0.32 -3.14
C ILE A 205 3.20 0.05 -4.46
N PRO A 206 4.55 -0.05 -4.49
CA PRO A 206 5.27 -0.39 -5.72
C PRO A 206 4.90 -1.76 -6.28
N THR A 207 4.71 -2.76 -5.42
CA THR A 207 4.32 -4.10 -5.86
C THR A 207 2.93 -4.07 -6.50
N ALA A 208 1.96 -3.40 -5.87
CA ALA A 208 0.64 -3.20 -6.45
C ALA A 208 0.70 -2.46 -7.80
N ALA A 209 1.47 -1.37 -7.89
CA ALA A 209 1.63 -0.64 -9.14
C ALA A 209 2.31 -1.48 -10.24
N ALA A 210 3.35 -2.25 -9.90
CA ALA A 210 4.05 -3.13 -10.85
C ALA A 210 3.12 -4.22 -11.40
N LEU A 211 2.34 -4.87 -10.53
CA LEU A 211 1.34 -5.86 -10.93
C LEU A 211 0.25 -5.24 -11.80
N LEU A 212 -0.16 -3.99 -11.50
CA LEU A 212 -1.13 -3.25 -12.31
C LEU A 212 -0.59 -2.96 -13.72
N ILE A 213 0.70 -2.60 -13.86
CA ILE A 213 1.35 -2.43 -15.17
C ILE A 213 1.31 -3.74 -15.95
N CYS A 214 1.64 -4.86 -15.31
CA CYS A 214 1.61 -6.19 -15.94
C CYS A 214 0.20 -6.56 -16.39
N ALA A 215 -0.81 -6.36 -15.54
CA ALA A 215 -2.21 -6.66 -15.86
C ALA A 215 -2.72 -5.79 -17.02
N ASN A 216 -2.45 -4.48 -17.01
CA ASN A 216 -2.85 -3.60 -18.12
C ASN A 216 -2.10 -3.95 -19.41
N ARG A 217 -0.82 -4.34 -19.34
CA ARG A 217 -0.07 -4.80 -20.52
C ARG A 217 -0.67 -6.07 -21.11
N ALA A 218 -1.07 -7.03 -20.26
CA ALA A 218 -1.74 -8.25 -20.71
C ALA A 218 -3.08 -7.91 -21.38
N TYR A 219 -3.87 -7.02 -20.77
CA TYR A 219 -5.12 -6.53 -21.33
C TYR A 219 -4.95 -5.85 -22.69
N ILE A 220 -4.02 -4.91 -22.83
CA ILE A 220 -3.75 -4.21 -24.11
C ILE A 220 -3.35 -5.21 -25.21
N LYS A 221 -2.51 -6.21 -24.86
CA LYS A 221 -2.09 -7.25 -25.81
C LYS A 221 -3.24 -8.15 -26.26
N ALA A 222 -4.18 -8.44 -25.37
CA ALA A 222 -5.35 -9.25 -25.68
C ALA A 222 -6.37 -8.51 -26.55
N PHE A 223 -6.38 -7.17 -26.50
CA PHE A 223 -7.49 -6.37 -27.04
C PHE A 223 -7.11 -5.47 -28.23
N THR A 224 -5.83 -5.17 -28.45
CA THR A 224 -5.40 -4.26 -29.52
C THR A 224 -4.69 -5.03 -30.65
N ASP A 225 -5.37 -5.14 -31.80
CA ASP A 225 -4.83 -5.78 -32.99
C ASP A 225 -3.76 -4.94 -33.68
N ASP A 226 -3.94 -3.61 -33.71
CA ASP A 226 -2.96 -2.68 -34.31
C ASP A 226 -1.63 -2.72 -33.52
N PRO A 227 -0.52 -3.19 -34.14
CA PRO A 227 0.76 -3.32 -33.47
C PRO A 227 1.41 -1.99 -33.10
N VAL A 228 1.07 -0.89 -33.79
CA VAL A 228 1.58 0.46 -33.50
C VAL A 228 0.83 1.05 -32.32
N LEU A 229 -0.50 1.02 -32.35
CA LEU A 229 -1.33 1.49 -31.23
C LEU A 229 -1.05 0.69 -29.96
N ARG A 230 -0.94 -0.65 -30.08
CA ARG A 230 -0.57 -1.54 -28.97
C ARG A 230 0.75 -1.12 -28.32
N ARG A 231 1.80 -0.88 -29.11
CA ARG A 231 3.10 -0.43 -28.58
C ARG A 231 3.00 0.91 -27.87
N ARG A 232 2.28 1.88 -28.43
CA ARG A 232 2.06 3.21 -27.83
C ARG A 232 1.29 3.12 -26.51
N LEU A 233 0.20 2.35 -26.46
CA LEU A 233 -0.60 2.18 -25.25
C LEU A 233 0.18 1.50 -24.13
N ILE A 234 0.91 0.41 -24.43
CA ILE A 234 1.74 -0.25 -23.40
C ILE A 234 2.81 0.73 -22.90
N PHE A 235 3.43 1.52 -23.79
CA PHE A 235 4.44 2.50 -23.39
C PHE A 235 3.86 3.55 -22.43
N VAL A 236 2.70 4.12 -22.76
CA VAL A 236 2.01 5.12 -21.93
C VAL A 236 1.62 4.54 -20.58
N VAL A 237 0.98 3.36 -20.53
CA VAL A 237 0.59 2.71 -19.27
C VAL A 237 1.79 2.42 -18.39
N SER A 238 2.88 1.91 -18.99
CA SER A 238 4.10 1.64 -18.26
C SER A 238 4.77 2.91 -17.73
N LEU A 239 4.80 3.99 -18.52
CA LEU A 239 5.35 5.28 -18.08
C LEU A 239 4.56 5.83 -16.88
N ILE A 240 3.22 5.78 -16.94
CA ILE A 240 2.35 6.21 -15.85
C ILE A 240 2.58 5.35 -14.60
N GLY A 241 2.63 4.02 -14.75
CA GLY A 241 2.85 3.12 -13.63
C GLY A 241 4.24 3.31 -12.99
N LEU A 242 5.29 3.49 -13.79
CA LEU A 242 6.62 3.84 -13.29
C LEU A 242 6.59 5.16 -12.54
N TYR A 243 6.00 6.21 -13.11
CA TYR A 243 5.84 7.50 -12.43
C TYR A 243 5.16 7.35 -11.07
N VAL A 244 4.10 6.53 -10.99
CA VAL A 244 3.39 6.25 -9.73
C VAL A 244 4.30 5.54 -8.72
N ILE A 245 5.08 4.56 -9.15
CA ILE A 245 6.06 3.87 -8.29
C ILE A 245 7.09 4.86 -7.75
N PHE A 246 7.76 5.61 -8.63
CA PHE A 246 8.78 6.58 -8.25
C PHE A 246 8.23 7.64 -7.29
N ARG A 247 7.09 8.23 -7.66
CA ARG A 247 6.48 9.30 -6.87
C ARG A 247 6.02 8.79 -5.52
N SER A 248 5.47 7.58 -5.45
CA SER A 248 5.06 6.95 -4.19
C SER A 248 6.25 6.67 -3.30
N LEU A 249 7.30 6.01 -3.81
CA LEU A 249 8.52 5.72 -3.06
C LEU A 249 9.15 7.00 -2.49
N TYR A 250 9.28 8.04 -3.33
CA TYR A 250 9.80 9.33 -2.89
C TYR A 250 9.00 9.91 -1.72
N ILE A 251 7.66 9.90 -1.81
CA ILE A 251 6.79 10.42 -0.75
C ILE A 251 6.92 9.59 0.54
N ILE A 252 6.90 8.26 0.43
CA ILE A 252 6.98 7.35 1.58
C ILE A 252 8.29 7.55 2.33
N VAL A 253 9.41 7.56 1.60
CA VAL A 253 10.75 7.79 2.15
C VAL A 253 10.81 9.14 2.85
N LEU A 254 10.39 10.21 2.18
CA LEU A 254 10.48 11.57 2.71
C LEU A 254 9.68 11.70 4.01
N ARG A 255 8.46 11.16 4.04
CA ARG A 255 7.58 11.20 5.22
C ARG A 255 8.12 10.36 6.37
N THR A 256 8.62 9.17 6.08
CA THR A 256 9.24 8.29 7.09
C THR A 256 10.48 8.95 7.69
N LEU A 257 11.31 9.58 6.85
CA LEU A 257 12.49 10.31 7.29
C LEU A 257 12.15 11.48 8.20
N ASP A 258 11.14 12.27 7.81
CA ASP A 258 10.72 13.41 8.60
C ASP A 258 10.19 12.98 9.99
N ALA A 259 9.39 11.91 10.05
CA ALA A 259 8.95 11.32 11.31
C ALA A 259 10.13 10.85 12.19
N ARG A 260 11.19 10.28 11.60
CA ARG A 260 12.39 9.88 12.36
C ARG A 260 13.18 11.10 12.87
N ARG A 261 13.29 12.14 12.04
CA ARG A 261 13.97 13.39 12.40
C ARG A 261 13.23 14.12 13.52
N SER A 262 11.91 14.16 13.49
CA SER A 262 11.14 14.84 14.54
C SER A 262 11.40 14.23 15.92
N ILE A 263 11.40 12.90 16.02
CA ILE A 263 11.70 12.17 17.27
C ILE A 263 13.13 12.47 17.74
N THR A 264 14.09 12.52 16.83
CA THR A 264 15.49 12.80 17.17
C THR A 264 15.70 14.27 17.56
N SER A 265 15.00 15.21 16.90
CA SER A 265 15.13 16.65 17.15
C SER A 265 14.52 17.09 18.48
N GLN A 266 13.41 16.48 18.92
CA GLN A 266 12.86 16.70 20.26
C GLN A 266 13.90 16.36 21.33
N GLN A 267 14.72 15.33 21.09
CA GLN A 267 15.79 14.97 22.01
C GLN A 267 16.98 15.93 21.92
N ALA A 268 17.37 16.35 20.72
CA ALA A 268 18.45 17.31 20.56
C ALA A 268 18.17 18.63 21.31
N ARG A 269 16.92 19.12 21.28
CA ARG A 269 16.52 20.31 22.07
C ARG A 269 16.62 20.09 23.58
N ASN A 270 16.36 18.87 24.05
CA ASN A 270 16.50 18.52 25.47
C ASN A 270 17.97 18.27 25.85
N ALA A 271 18.79 17.87 24.88
CA ALA A 271 20.20 17.54 25.06
C ALA A 271 21.14 18.68 24.64
N GLU A 272 20.65 19.84 24.18
CA GLU A 272 21.45 21.01 23.84
C GLU A 272 22.16 21.65 25.06
N SER A 273 22.06 21.02 26.22
CA SER A 273 22.99 21.16 27.35
C SER A 273 24.32 20.40 27.19
N GLU A 274 24.47 19.51 26.20
CA GLU A 274 25.64 18.64 26.06
C GLU A 274 25.92 18.36 24.57
N LYS A 275 27.09 18.84 24.11
CA LYS A 275 27.53 18.86 22.71
C LYS A 275 27.48 17.46 22.07
N VAL A 276 26.53 17.21 21.15
CA VAL A 276 26.55 16.00 20.31
C VAL A 276 26.69 16.36 18.84
N THR A 277 27.86 16.04 18.30
CA THR A 277 28.25 16.13 16.89
C THR A 277 27.75 14.92 16.09
N THR A 278 26.89 15.20 15.10
CA THR A 278 26.85 14.63 13.74
C THR A 278 27.06 13.12 13.54
N GLN A 279 25.97 12.34 13.58
CA GLN A 279 25.92 10.96 13.07
C GLN A 279 24.69 10.76 12.15
N THR A 280 24.66 11.45 11.02
CA THR A 280 23.55 11.38 10.02
C THR A 280 23.97 10.80 8.66
N SER A 281 25.23 10.40 8.47
CA SER A 281 25.78 10.06 7.14
C SER A 281 25.38 8.66 6.60
N GLY A 282 25.03 7.70 7.46
CA GLY A 282 24.79 6.31 7.02
C GLY A 282 23.48 6.10 6.25
N PHE A 283 22.41 6.78 6.66
CA PHE A 283 21.08 6.56 6.05
C PHE A 283 20.93 7.26 4.70
N GLN A 284 21.59 8.41 4.53
CA GLN A 284 21.61 9.12 3.25
C GLN A 284 22.28 8.26 2.17
N ARG A 285 23.39 7.58 2.53
CA ARG A 285 24.03 6.60 1.65
C ARG A 285 23.10 5.45 1.27
N MET A 286 22.30 4.94 2.20
CA MET A 286 21.33 3.86 1.89
C MET A 286 20.25 4.31 0.90
N LEU A 287 19.82 5.57 0.99
CA LEU A 287 18.89 6.17 0.04
C LEU A 287 19.48 6.35 -1.34
N ASP A 288 20.71 6.85 -1.40
CA ASP A 288 21.44 7.01 -2.66
C ASP A 288 21.67 5.65 -3.33
N THR A 289 22.06 4.62 -2.56
CA THR A 289 22.21 3.25 -3.07
C THR A 289 20.88 2.68 -3.57
N GLY A 290 19.78 2.89 -2.83
CA GLY A 290 18.45 2.43 -3.25
C GLY A 290 17.97 3.10 -4.55
N LEU A 291 18.24 4.40 -4.70
CA LEU A 291 17.92 5.15 -5.91
C LEU A 291 18.74 4.64 -7.11
N ILE A 292 20.03 4.32 -6.90
CA ILE A 292 20.92 3.79 -7.94
C ILE A 292 20.47 2.39 -8.39
N ILE A 293 20.23 1.47 -7.46
CA ILE A 293 19.75 0.12 -7.79
C ILE A 293 18.43 0.22 -8.57
N PHE A 294 17.52 1.09 -8.12
CA PHE A 294 16.24 1.28 -8.78
C PHE A 294 16.38 1.92 -10.17
N ALA A 295 17.25 2.90 -10.35
CA ALA A 295 17.57 3.49 -11.65
C ALA A 295 18.15 2.46 -12.63
N VAL A 296 19.04 1.58 -12.16
CA VAL A 296 19.57 0.45 -12.95
C VAL A 296 18.47 -0.54 -13.31
N THR A 297 17.55 -0.81 -12.39
CA THR A 297 16.41 -1.72 -12.63
C THR A 297 15.46 -1.14 -13.68
N VAL A 298 15.16 0.16 -13.61
CA VAL A 298 14.34 0.85 -14.60
C VAL A 298 15.07 0.97 -15.95
N ALA A 299 16.38 1.20 -15.95
CA ALA A 299 17.18 1.18 -17.17
C ALA A 299 17.19 -0.21 -17.83
N ALA A 300 17.31 -1.29 -17.05
CA ALA A 300 17.22 -2.66 -17.55
C ALA A 300 15.81 -2.99 -18.06
N TRP A 301 14.77 -2.51 -17.37
CA TRP A 301 13.38 -2.68 -17.77
C TRP A 301 13.06 -1.92 -19.07
N LEU A 302 13.58 -0.70 -19.21
CA LEU A 302 13.52 0.10 -20.45
C LEU A 302 14.39 -0.51 -21.57
N ALA A 303 15.54 -1.10 -21.24
CA ALA A 303 16.38 -1.81 -22.21
C ALA A 303 15.67 -3.05 -22.77
N GLY A 304 14.95 -3.81 -21.93
CA GLY A 304 14.06 -4.89 -22.37
C GLY A 304 12.86 -4.41 -23.21
N TYR A 305 12.59 -3.10 -23.21
CA TYR A 305 11.62 -2.43 -24.07
C TYR A 305 12.21 -1.99 -25.41
N ALA A 306 13.51 -1.69 -25.42
CA ALA A 306 14.24 -1.16 -26.57
C ALA A 306 14.80 -2.26 -27.49
N ASP A 307 14.76 -3.53 -27.09
CA ASP A 307 15.38 -4.60 -27.86
C ASP A 307 14.39 -5.31 -28.82
N PRO A 308 14.47 -5.06 -30.14
CA PRO A 308 13.79 -5.87 -31.15
C PRO A 308 14.37 -7.29 -31.28
N CYS A 309 15.42 -7.67 -30.53
CA CYS A 309 15.99 -9.03 -30.57
C CYS A 309 15.02 -10.18 -30.18
N LEU A 310 13.82 -9.90 -29.67
CA LEU A 310 12.80 -10.90 -29.35
C LEU A 310 11.86 -11.27 -30.53
N THR A 311 12.00 -10.65 -31.71
CA THR A 311 11.17 -10.99 -32.87
C THR A 311 11.79 -12.05 -33.79
N ASN A 312 13.06 -12.43 -33.62
CA ASN A 312 13.75 -13.37 -34.53
C ASN A 312 14.53 -14.51 -33.86
N PHE A 313 14.38 -14.75 -32.56
CA PHE A 313 14.93 -15.95 -31.94
C PHE A 313 13.88 -17.05 -31.83
N GLY A 314 14.15 -18.16 -32.52
CA GLY A 314 13.32 -19.36 -32.57
C GLY A 314 12.84 -19.83 -31.20
N SER A 315 11.52 -19.98 -31.12
CA SER A 315 10.70 -20.90 -30.33
C SER A 315 10.86 -21.10 -28.82
N ASN A 316 11.96 -20.78 -28.12
CA ASN A 316 12.16 -21.32 -26.75
C ASN A 316 12.51 -20.32 -25.64
N CYS A 317 12.47 -19.00 -25.86
CA CYS A 317 12.66 -18.04 -24.76
C CYS A 317 11.33 -17.70 -24.08
N HIS A 318 11.02 -18.41 -23.00
CA HIS A 318 9.88 -18.11 -22.14
C HIS A 318 10.08 -16.73 -21.48
N ALA A 319 9.38 -15.70 -22.00
CA ALA A 319 9.31 -14.36 -21.39
C ALA A 319 8.84 -14.36 -19.92
N SER A 320 8.28 -15.50 -19.47
CA SER A 320 8.04 -15.85 -18.07
C SER A 320 9.30 -15.70 -17.20
N ASP A 321 10.48 -16.06 -17.72
CA ASP A 321 11.65 -16.30 -16.89
C ASP A 321 12.37 -15.00 -16.54
N CYS A 322 12.50 -14.06 -17.49
CA CYS A 322 13.07 -12.74 -17.19
C CYS A 322 12.20 -11.93 -16.22
N THR A 323 10.87 -12.08 -16.31
CA THR A 323 9.95 -11.38 -15.40
C THR A 323 9.96 -12.03 -14.01
N LYS A 324 10.01 -13.37 -13.93
CA LYS A 324 10.20 -14.12 -12.67
C LYS A 324 11.55 -13.82 -12.03
N ILE A 325 12.62 -13.68 -12.81
CA ILE A 325 13.96 -13.32 -12.32
C ILE A 325 13.97 -11.87 -11.83
N ALA A 326 13.37 -10.92 -12.55
CA ALA A 326 13.32 -9.53 -12.11
C ALA A 326 12.48 -9.35 -10.83
N ILE A 327 11.31 -9.99 -10.75
CA ILE A 327 10.47 -10.00 -9.54
C ILE A 327 11.19 -10.75 -8.42
N GLY A 328 11.83 -11.89 -8.71
CA GLY A 328 12.61 -12.67 -7.75
C GLY A 328 13.76 -11.86 -7.18
N ILE A 329 14.56 -11.19 -8.01
CA ILE A 329 15.66 -10.32 -7.57
C ILE A 329 15.10 -9.17 -6.74
N PHE A 330 14.00 -8.53 -7.14
CA PHE A 330 13.42 -7.43 -6.37
C PHE A 330 12.90 -7.89 -4.99
N VAL A 331 12.18 -9.01 -4.94
CA VAL A 331 11.65 -9.59 -3.70
C VAL A 331 12.80 -10.08 -2.81
N ILE A 332 13.78 -10.80 -3.36
CA ILE A 332 14.95 -11.28 -2.63
C ILE A 332 15.76 -10.09 -2.11
N SER A 333 15.95 -9.03 -2.90
CA SER A 333 16.65 -7.82 -2.45
C SER A 333 15.91 -7.12 -1.31
N ALA A 334 14.59 -6.98 -1.43
CA ALA A 334 13.77 -6.39 -0.37
C ALA A 334 13.77 -7.23 0.91
N VAL A 335 13.73 -8.57 0.78
CA VAL A 335 13.79 -9.52 1.89
C VAL A 335 15.17 -9.52 2.53
N ILE A 336 16.26 -9.54 1.77
CA ILE A 336 17.64 -9.50 2.31
C ILE A 336 17.89 -8.17 3.02
N ILE A 337 17.47 -7.04 2.44
CA ILE A 337 17.59 -5.73 3.09
C ILE A 337 16.76 -5.69 4.38
N GLY A 338 15.54 -6.25 4.35
CA GLY A 338 14.67 -6.38 5.51
C GLY A 338 15.26 -7.27 6.61
N ILE A 339 15.77 -8.45 6.26
CA ILE A 339 16.41 -9.40 7.17
C ILE A 339 17.70 -8.81 7.75
N HIS A 340 18.54 -8.16 6.94
CA HIS A 340 19.76 -7.54 7.44
C HIS A 340 19.47 -6.37 8.39
N ALA A 341 18.44 -5.58 8.10
CA ALA A 341 17.96 -4.55 9.02
C ALA A 341 17.37 -5.15 10.31
N LEU A 342 16.59 -6.21 10.21
CA LEU A 342 16.02 -6.95 11.34
C LEU A 342 17.11 -7.63 12.18
N TYR A 343 18.15 -8.18 11.55
CA TYR A 343 19.26 -8.84 12.21
C TYR A 343 20.12 -7.85 12.99
N ARG A 344 20.44 -6.68 12.41
CA ARG A 344 21.07 -5.58 13.17
C ARG A 344 20.21 -5.17 14.36
N LEU A 345 18.90 -5.15 14.16
CA LEU A 345 17.95 -4.74 15.18
C LEU A 345 17.80 -5.77 16.31
N ILE A 346 17.86 -7.06 16.01
CA ILE A 346 17.87 -8.14 17.01
C ILE A 346 19.19 -8.11 17.80
N ASN A 347 20.31 -7.93 17.10
CA ASN A 347 21.62 -7.86 17.76
C ASN A 347 21.77 -6.60 18.63
N ASP A 348 21.17 -5.46 18.25
CA ASP A 348 21.14 -4.26 19.11
C ASP A 348 20.17 -4.38 20.31
N VAL A 349 19.21 -5.32 20.27
CA VAL A 349 18.23 -5.56 21.34
C VAL A 349 18.63 -6.74 22.25
N GLY A 350 19.67 -7.49 21.88
CA GLY A 350 20.03 -8.81 22.42
C GLY A 350 20.50 -8.90 23.88
N GLU A 351 20.41 -7.86 24.71
CA GLU A 351 20.92 -7.92 26.09
C GLU A 351 19.97 -7.47 27.21
N GLU A 352 18.67 -7.25 26.95
CA GLU A 352 17.70 -7.01 28.05
C GLU A 352 16.57 -8.05 28.11
N THR A 353 16.63 -8.87 29.16
CA THR A 353 15.74 -9.97 29.49
C THR A 353 14.30 -9.49 29.67
N TYR A 354 13.37 -9.91 28.81
CA TYR A 354 11.96 -9.55 28.88
C TYR A 354 11.28 -10.20 30.11
N ARG A 355 10.99 -9.41 31.15
CA ARG A 355 10.00 -9.78 32.18
C ARG A 355 8.59 -9.36 31.76
N LYS A 356 7.65 -10.31 31.89
CA LYS A 356 6.23 -10.20 31.59
C LYS A 356 5.56 -9.18 32.53
N TRP A 357 4.97 -8.12 31.99
CA TRP A 357 4.26 -7.11 32.77
C TRP A 357 2.81 -7.52 33.00
N PRO A 358 2.25 -7.31 34.21
CA PRO A 358 0.82 -7.43 34.44
C PRO A 358 0.08 -6.23 33.84
N THR A 359 -0.85 -6.51 32.93
CA THR A 359 -1.87 -5.55 32.46
C THR A 359 -3.01 -5.51 33.46
N ARG A 360 -3.08 -4.47 34.29
CA ARG A 360 -4.32 -4.09 34.98
C ARG A 360 -4.90 -2.84 34.32
N PRO A 361 -6.20 -2.81 33.98
CA PRO A 361 -6.90 -1.59 33.64
C PRO A 361 -7.20 -0.83 34.94
N GLY A 362 -6.47 0.27 35.16
CA GLY A 362 -6.75 1.24 36.22
C GLY A 362 -7.39 2.48 35.60
N VAL A 363 -8.64 2.68 35.99
CA VAL A 363 -9.54 3.79 35.63
C VAL A 363 -9.16 5.03 36.46
N ASP A 364 -9.49 6.22 35.93
CA ASP A 364 -9.44 7.56 36.55
C ASP A 364 -8.09 8.29 36.72
N ALA A 365 -7.58 8.82 35.60
CA ALA A 365 -6.69 9.97 35.60
C ALA A 365 -7.07 10.95 34.47
N THR A 366 -8.19 11.65 34.66
CA THR A 366 -8.68 12.68 33.73
C THR A 366 -8.67 14.04 34.42
N SER A 367 -7.81 14.97 33.97
CA SER A 367 -8.21 16.36 33.65
C SER A 367 -7.06 17.39 33.43
N SER A 368 -5.80 17.16 33.78
CA SER A 368 -4.81 18.28 33.81
C SER A 368 -3.63 18.24 32.83
N PHE A 369 -3.44 17.19 32.03
CA PHE A 369 -2.40 17.17 30.98
C PHE A 369 -2.99 17.59 29.61
N THR A 370 -3.27 18.88 29.43
CA THR A 370 -3.45 19.52 28.11
C THR A 370 -2.10 19.81 27.46
N GLU A 371 -1.09 18.97 27.69
CA GLU A 371 0.17 19.07 26.97
C GLU A 371 -0.11 18.63 25.53
N GLU A 372 0.19 19.53 24.60
CA GLU A 372 0.06 19.40 23.15
C GLU A 372 0.99 18.29 22.65
N SER A 373 0.69 17.06 23.07
CA SER A 373 1.32 15.84 22.63
C SER A 373 1.14 15.79 21.12
N ASP A 374 2.26 15.95 20.43
CA ASP A 374 2.46 15.78 18.98
C ASP A 374 2.00 14.37 18.56
N ARG A 375 0.69 14.13 18.60
CA ARG A 375 0.08 12.94 18.03
C ARG A 375 0.29 13.03 16.52
N PHE A 376 0.63 11.92 15.90
CA PHE A 376 0.67 11.75 14.44
C PHE A 376 -0.76 11.83 13.88
N LYS A 377 -1.40 13.00 13.99
CA LYS A 377 -2.83 13.21 13.76
C LYS A 377 -3.20 13.43 12.30
N GLU A 378 -2.23 13.64 11.42
CA GLU A 378 -2.51 14.15 10.07
C GLU A 378 -2.00 13.20 8.99
N GLY A 379 -2.86 12.28 8.56
CA GLY A 379 -2.79 11.63 7.25
C GLY A 379 -4.09 11.93 6.50
N ARG A 380 -4.03 12.21 5.19
CA ARG A 380 -5.21 12.36 4.31
C ARG A 380 -5.85 10.99 4.00
N LEU A 381 -6.10 10.18 5.04
CA LEU A 381 -6.69 8.87 4.89
C LEU A 381 -8.12 8.97 4.35
N THR A 382 -8.92 9.91 4.85
CA THR A 382 -10.35 10.02 4.50
C THR A 382 -10.61 10.16 3.00
N ALA A 383 -9.87 11.03 2.30
CA ALA A 383 -10.02 11.18 0.85
C ALA A 383 -9.68 9.90 0.09
N THR A 384 -8.64 9.19 0.54
CA THR A 384 -8.19 7.94 -0.09
C THR A 384 -9.20 6.82 0.17
N THR A 385 -9.77 6.74 1.38
CA THR A 385 -10.80 5.73 1.72
C THR A 385 -12.06 5.89 0.89
N TYR A 386 -12.53 7.12 0.66
CA TYR A 386 -13.66 7.36 -0.25
C TYR A 386 -13.33 6.95 -1.69
N SER A 387 -12.10 7.21 -2.14
CA SER A 387 -11.68 6.84 -3.49
C SER A 387 -11.64 5.33 -3.68
N ILE A 388 -11.22 4.58 -2.65
CA ILE A 388 -11.21 3.11 -2.64
C ILE A 388 -12.65 2.57 -2.71
N VAL A 389 -13.55 3.05 -1.85
CA VAL A 389 -14.96 2.61 -1.88
C VAL A 389 -15.61 2.94 -3.22
N LEU A 390 -15.31 4.12 -3.77
CA LEU A 390 -15.80 4.52 -5.09
C LEU A 390 -15.27 3.60 -6.20
N LEU A 391 -13.99 3.19 -6.17
CA LEU A 391 -13.46 2.19 -7.10
C LEU A 391 -14.27 0.89 -7.01
N SER A 392 -14.51 0.40 -5.80
CA SER A 392 -15.23 -0.85 -5.57
C SER A 392 -16.65 -0.79 -6.14
N ILE A 393 -17.40 0.28 -5.82
CA ILE A 393 -18.78 0.46 -6.30
C ILE A 393 -18.78 0.62 -7.83
N ALA A 394 -18.00 1.56 -8.36
CA ALA A 394 -17.98 1.86 -9.79
C ALA A 394 -17.50 0.67 -10.62
N GLY A 395 -16.46 -0.04 -10.15
CA GLY A 395 -15.94 -1.22 -10.83
C GLY A 395 -16.91 -2.39 -10.82
N THR A 396 -17.66 -2.61 -9.73
CA THR A 396 -18.71 -3.64 -9.68
C THR A 396 -19.89 -3.30 -10.57
N ILE A 397 -20.36 -2.05 -10.57
CA ILE A 397 -21.43 -1.60 -11.48
C ILE A 397 -20.98 -1.80 -12.93
N PHE A 398 -19.77 -1.38 -13.27
CA PHE A 398 -19.24 -1.55 -14.62
C PHE A 398 -19.12 -3.03 -15.01
N ALA A 399 -18.63 -3.90 -14.12
CA ALA A 399 -18.55 -5.33 -14.38
C ALA A 399 -19.94 -5.97 -14.56
N ALA A 400 -20.93 -5.56 -13.76
CA ALA A 400 -22.32 -6.01 -13.90
C ALA A 400 -22.94 -5.54 -15.23
N LEU A 401 -22.68 -4.31 -15.66
CA LEU A 401 -23.11 -3.81 -16.97
C LEU A 401 -22.48 -4.61 -18.12
N LEU A 402 -21.19 -4.96 -18.00
CA LEU A 402 -20.52 -5.86 -18.95
C LEU A 402 -21.15 -7.25 -19.01
N MET A 403 -21.67 -7.79 -17.89
CA MET A 403 -22.37 -9.08 -17.88
C MET A 403 -23.72 -9.03 -18.61
N GLN A 404 -24.41 -7.89 -18.58
CA GLN A 404 -25.77 -7.78 -19.14
C GLN A 404 -25.78 -7.53 -20.65
N LYS A 405 -24.91 -6.65 -21.15
CA LYS A 405 -24.87 -6.29 -22.58
C LYS A 405 -23.44 -6.01 -23.05
N PRO A 406 -23.10 -6.37 -24.30
CA PRO A 406 -21.85 -5.94 -24.90
C PRO A 406 -21.86 -4.42 -25.03
N LEU A 407 -21.00 -3.76 -24.25
CA LEU A 407 -20.76 -2.33 -24.40
C LEU A 407 -20.04 -2.07 -25.73
N ARG A 408 -20.27 -0.89 -26.30
CA ARG A 408 -19.47 -0.42 -27.45
C ARG A 408 -17.98 -0.55 -27.13
N PHE A 409 -17.22 -1.05 -28.10
CA PHE A 409 -15.78 -1.31 -27.99
C PHE A 409 -15.04 -0.16 -27.29
N ASP A 410 -15.19 1.07 -27.79
CA ASP A 410 -14.53 2.26 -27.24
C ASP A 410 -14.83 2.47 -25.75
N ILE A 411 -16.12 2.42 -25.37
CA ILE A 411 -16.57 2.67 -24.00
C ILE A 411 -15.99 1.59 -23.07
N ARG A 412 -16.02 0.33 -23.50
CA ARG A 412 -15.44 -0.80 -22.76
C ARG A 412 -13.96 -0.57 -22.52
N THR A 413 -13.18 -0.27 -23.55
CA THR A 413 -11.73 -0.11 -23.45
C THR A 413 -11.35 1.07 -22.56
N TYR A 414 -11.92 2.26 -22.81
CA TYR A 414 -11.57 3.46 -22.05
C TYR A 414 -11.95 3.32 -20.58
N SER A 415 -13.15 2.78 -20.30
CA SER A 415 -13.61 2.56 -18.92
C SER A 415 -12.77 1.51 -18.20
N THR A 416 -12.36 0.43 -18.90
CA THR A 416 -11.53 -0.61 -18.30
C THR A 416 -10.12 -0.11 -18.01
N MET A 417 -9.49 0.63 -18.93
CA MET A 417 -8.18 1.25 -18.67
C MET A 417 -8.23 2.29 -17.55
N PHE A 418 -9.34 3.02 -17.47
CA PHE A 418 -9.54 4.02 -16.42
C PHE A 418 -9.72 3.34 -15.05
N LEU A 419 -10.69 2.44 -14.90
CA LEU A 419 -11.01 1.77 -13.64
C LEU A 419 -9.97 0.73 -13.23
N GLY A 420 -9.37 0.04 -14.20
CA GLY A 420 -8.37 -1.02 -14.00
C GLY A 420 -6.92 -0.56 -14.07
N GLY A 421 -6.65 0.72 -14.33
CA GLY A 421 -5.28 1.23 -14.51
C GLY A 421 -5.07 2.62 -13.91
N PHE A 422 -5.69 3.64 -14.50
CA PHE A 422 -5.44 5.04 -14.10
C PHE A 422 -5.98 5.36 -12.69
N TYR A 423 -7.24 5.02 -12.40
CA TYR A 423 -7.88 5.34 -11.12
C TYR A 423 -7.20 4.63 -9.92
N PRO A 424 -6.86 3.33 -9.98
CA PRO A 424 -6.06 2.67 -8.93
C PRO A 424 -4.70 3.33 -8.73
N SER A 425 -4.06 3.82 -9.80
CA SER A 425 -2.79 4.55 -9.70
C SER A 425 -2.91 5.83 -8.87
N VAL A 426 -4.03 6.55 -9.00
CA VAL A 426 -4.32 7.73 -8.17
C VAL A 426 -4.54 7.33 -6.71
N ILE A 427 -5.23 6.21 -6.45
CA ILE A 427 -5.42 5.68 -5.09
C ILE A 427 -4.07 5.31 -4.45
N LEU A 428 -3.18 4.64 -5.19
CA LEU A 428 -1.83 4.28 -4.71
C LEU A 428 -1.01 5.53 -4.35
N LEU A 429 -1.11 6.60 -5.15
CA LEU A 429 -0.51 7.89 -4.81
C LEU A 429 -1.15 8.51 -3.55
N GLY A 430 -2.47 8.35 -3.35
CA GLY A 430 -3.15 8.76 -2.12
C GLY A 430 -2.67 7.98 -0.89
N LEU A 431 -2.50 6.66 -1.03
CA LEU A 431 -1.97 5.78 0.02
C LEU A 431 -0.53 6.16 0.37
N SER A 432 0.34 6.44 -0.60
CA SER A 432 1.72 6.87 -0.31
C SER A 432 1.79 8.17 0.53
N ARG A 433 0.85 9.09 0.31
CA ARG A 433 0.70 10.31 1.11
C ARG A 433 0.13 10.06 2.50
N SER A 434 -0.40 8.87 2.75
CA SER A 434 -0.97 8.47 4.03
C SER A 434 0.05 7.80 4.94
N VAL A 435 1.34 7.75 4.60
CA VAL A 435 2.39 7.27 5.52
C VAL A 435 2.46 8.16 6.76
N ALA A 436 2.71 7.57 7.93
CA ALA A 436 2.91 8.30 9.17
C ALA A 436 4.02 9.35 9.01
N ALA A 437 3.71 10.61 9.34
CA ALA A 437 4.63 11.74 9.24
C ALA A 437 4.44 12.65 10.45
N SER A 438 5.52 13.33 10.86
CA SER A 438 5.42 14.38 11.88
C SER A 438 4.48 15.50 11.41
N ARG A 439 3.82 16.18 12.35
CA ARG A 439 2.97 17.37 12.05
C ARG A 439 3.74 18.44 11.27
N ASN A 440 5.06 18.54 11.51
CA ASN A 440 5.95 19.48 10.82
C ASN A 440 6.23 19.09 9.35
N ALA A 441 5.96 17.86 8.93
CA ALA A 441 6.19 17.36 7.57
C ALA A 441 5.32 18.08 6.52
N TYR A 442 4.19 18.67 6.94
CA TYR A 442 3.30 19.41 6.05
C TYR A 442 3.80 20.80 5.70
N ARG A 443 4.96 21.22 6.22
CA ARG A 443 5.65 22.38 5.65
C ARG A 443 6.07 22.04 4.23
N ILE A 444 5.26 22.53 3.30
CA ILE A 444 5.51 22.63 1.88
C ILE A 444 7.00 22.99 1.71
N PRO A 445 7.78 22.24 0.93
CA PRO A 445 9.21 22.46 0.86
C PRO A 445 9.48 23.91 0.47
N PHE A 446 10.51 24.51 1.07
CA PHE A 446 10.81 25.95 0.99
C PHE A 446 10.82 26.54 -0.44
N TRP A 447 11.11 25.72 -1.47
CA TRP A 447 11.06 26.15 -2.87
C TRP A 447 9.63 26.41 -3.39
N MET A 448 8.59 25.87 -2.75
CA MET A 448 7.20 26.31 -2.87
C MET A 448 6.93 27.43 -1.85
N ASN A 449 7.71 28.51 -1.95
CA ASN A 449 7.70 29.59 -0.99
C ASN A 449 6.29 30.23 -0.92
N ARG A 450 5.76 30.32 0.31
CA ARG A 450 4.38 30.77 0.58
C ARG A 450 4.17 32.22 0.14
N ASP A 451 5.23 33.01 0.08
CA ASP A 451 5.18 34.44 -0.24
C ASP A 451 4.96 34.72 -1.74
N THR A 452 5.45 33.85 -2.62
CA THR A 452 5.16 33.91 -4.07
C THR A 452 3.77 33.34 -4.39
N VAL A 453 3.32 32.36 -3.62
CA VAL A 453 2.02 31.70 -3.83
C VAL A 453 0.87 32.53 -3.27
N ASN A 454 1.01 33.21 -2.11
CA ASN A 454 -0.05 34.05 -1.55
C ASN A 454 -0.38 35.28 -2.41
N LYS A 455 0.60 35.85 -3.13
CA LYS A 455 0.33 36.97 -4.06
C LYS A 455 -0.45 36.53 -5.30
N ASN A 456 -0.31 35.27 -5.74
CA ASN A 456 -0.98 34.75 -6.93
C ASN A 456 -2.30 34.00 -6.61
N ILE A 457 -2.40 33.34 -5.45
CA ILE A 457 -3.63 32.64 -5.02
C ILE A 457 -4.73 33.61 -4.59
N CYS A 458 -4.41 34.79 -4.06
CA CYS A 458 -5.43 35.81 -3.81
C CYS A 458 -6.08 36.36 -5.11
N ARG A 459 -5.39 36.29 -6.27
CA ARG A 459 -6.01 36.55 -7.59
C ARG A 459 -6.75 35.34 -8.15
N ALA A 460 -6.19 34.13 -8.01
CA ALA A 460 -6.80 32.91 -8.56
C ALA A 460 -8.06 32.44 -7.80
N ARG A 461 -8.14 32.62 -6.47
CA ARG A 461 -9.36 32.30 -5.68
C ARG A 461 -10.56 33.14 -6.08
N ARG A 462 -10.34 34.36 -6.61
CA ARG A 462 -11.42 35.23 -7.11
C ARG A 462 -11.94 34.78 -8.49
N CYS A 463 -11.15 34.05 -9.27
CA CYS A 463 -11.60 33.45 -10.55
C CYS A 463 -12.18 32.04 -10.39
N TRP A 464 -11.74 31.26 -9.40
CA TRP A 464 -12.26 29.90 -9.20
C TRP A 464 -13.65 29.87 -8.56
N TRP A 465 -13.99 30.87 -7.75
CA TRP A 465 -15.34 31.00 -7.18
C TRP A 465 -16.43 31.29 -8.24
N THR A 466 -16.06 31.93 -9.36
CA THR A 466 -16.99 32.22 -10.47
C THR A 466 -17.25 31.00 -11.36
N VAL A 467 -16.32 30.02 -11.42
CA VAL A 467 -16.47 28.83 -12.28
C VAL A 467 -17.24 27.70 -11.58
N CYS A 468 -17.17 27.60 -10.25
CA CYS A 468 -17.93 26.58 -9.51
C CYS A 468 -19.41 26.91 -9.26
N ASN A 469 -19.87 28.14 -9.57
CA ASN A 469 -21.29 28.52 -9.50
C ASN A 469 -22.04 28.38 -10.84
N TRP A 470 -21.47 27.67 -11.82
CA TRP A 470 -22.02 27.55 -13.18
C TRP A 470 -22.32 26.11 -13.63
N LEU A 471 -22.45 25.16 -12.71
CA LEU A 471 -23.12 23.89 -13.01
C LEU A 471 -24.36 23.74 -12.10
N PRO A 472 -25.56 23.54 -12.69
CA PRO A 472 -26.80 23.33 -11.94
C PRO A 472 -26.82 22.01 -11.17
#